data_AF-A0A9R1QZG4-F1
#
_entry.id   AF-A0A9R1QZG4-F1
#
_cell.length_a   1.000
_cell.length_b   1.000
_cell.length_c   1.000
_cell.angle_alpha   90.00
_cell.angle_beta   90.00
_cell.angle_gamma   90.00
#
_symmetry.space_group_name_H-M   'P 1'
#
loop_
_entity.id
_entity.type
_entity.pdbx_description
1 polymer ?
#
loop_
_entity_poly.entity_id
_entity_poly.type
_entity_poly.pdbx_seq_one_letter_code
_entity_poly.pdbx_strand_id
1 'polypeptide(L)'
;MVISHSSSGVGESAYNTFSSRYARVELPRYRMPENSIPKEAAYQMITDELMLDGNPRLDLASFVTTWMEPECDKLIMDSINKNYVDMDEYPVTTELQNRCVNMIAHLFNAPINEDEKAIGVSTVGSSEAIMLAGLAFKRKWANQRKELGKPYDKPNIVTGANVQVCWEKFARYFEVELKEVKLTEGYYVMDPLKAVEMVDENTICVAAILGSTLTGEYEDVKLLNSLLVEKNNETGWNVPIHVDAASGGFIAPFLHPELEWDFRLPLVKSINVSGHKYGLVYPGVGWVVWRSKDDLPEELIFHINYLGTDQPTFTLNFSKGASQIIAQYYQMIRLGFEDTSTSWRIARQMQPC
;
A
#
# COMPACT_ATOMS: atom_id res chain seq x y z
N MET A 1 14.60 -33.60 64.74
CA MET A 1 13.60 -32.56 64.45
C MET A 1 13.64 -32.34 62.95
N VAL A 2 12.68 -32.90 62.22
CA VAL A 2 12.62 -32.84 60.76
C VAL A 2 12.19 -31.44 60.38
N ILE A 3 13.05 -30.68 59.70
CA ILE A 3 12.69 -29.39 59.12
C ILE A 3 11.87 -29.71 57.86
N SER A 4 10.56 -29.65 58.00
CA SER A 4 9.62 -29.75 56.88
C SER A 4 9.80 -28.52 55.98
N HIS A 5 10.27 -28.72 54.75
CA HIS A 5 10.06 -27.73 53.69
C HIS A 5 8.56 -27.67 53.37
N SER A 6 7.90 -26.61 53.82
CA SER A 6 6.55 -26.29 53.35
C SER A 6 6.65 -25.84 51.89
N SER A 7 6.22 -26.70 50.98
CA SER A 7 5.90 -26.34 49.61
C SER A 7 4.69 -25.40 49.62
N SER A 8 4.92 -24.08 49.68
CA SER A 8 3.88 -23.07 49.51
C SER A 8 3.53 -22.95 48.03
N GLY A 9 2.79 -23.93 47.51
CA GLY A 9 2.15 -23.90 46.18
C GLY A 9 0.95 -22.94 46.10
N VAL A 10 0.87 -21.95 46.98
CA VAL A 10 -0.21 -20.95 47.04
C VAL A 10 0.46 -19.63 47.46
N GLY A 11 0.78 -18.74 46.51
CA GLY A 11 1.38 -17.46 46.90
C GLY A 11 1.86 -16.50 45.82
N GLU A 12 2.13 -16.92 44.57
CA GLU A 12 2.63 -15.96 43.56
C GLU A 12 1.53 -15.14 42.88
N SER A 13 0.29 -15.62 42.81
CA SER A 13 -0.84 -14.86 42.23
C SER A 13 -1.49 -13.87 43.20
N ALA A 14 -1.01 -13.76 44.44
CA ALA A 14 -1.55 -12.86 45.45
C ALA A 14 -0.88 -11.46 45.41
N TYR A 15 0.25 -11.32 44.72
CA TYR A 15 0.98 -10.06 44.58
C TYR A 15 0.50 -9.29 43.35
N ASN A 16 0.29 -7.98 43.49
CA ASN A 16 0.13 -7.08 42.35
C ASN A 16 1.44 -7.07 41.52
N THR A 17 1.34 -6.93 40.19
CA THR A 17 2.44 -6.85 39.22
C THR A 17 3.67 -6.11 39.73
N PHE A 18 3.51 -4.87 40.22
CA PHE A 18 4.64 -4.04 40.68
C PHE A 18 5.26 -4.48 42.00
N SER A 19 4.53 -5.24 42.81
CA SER A 19 5.05 -5.84 44.06
C SER A 19 5.66 -7.23 43.86
N SER A 20 5.51 -7.80 42.66
CA SER A 20 6.03 -9.12 42.31
C SER A 20 7.54 -9.09 42.03
N ARG A 21 8.16 -10.28 41.96
CA ARG A 21 9.56 -10.42 41.51
C ARG A 21 9.77 -10.03 40.05
N TYR A 22 8.71 -10.02 39.24
CA TYR A 22 8.81 -9.79 37.78
C TYR A 22 9.16 -8.35 37.46
N ALA A 23 8.72 -7.37 38.25
CA ALA A 23 9.07 -5.96 38.10
C ALA A 23 10.53 -5.63 38.47
N ARG A 24 11.30 -6.59 38.97
CA ARG A 24 12.71 -6.40 39.38
C ARG A 24 13.72 -6.89 38.33
N VAL A 25 13.24 -7.47 37.24
CA VAL A 25 14.08 -8.06 36.20
C VAL A 25 13.81 -7.31 34.90
N GLU A 26 14.87 -6.97 34.17
CA GLU A 26 14.74 -6.38 32.84
C GLU A 26 14.08 -7.36 31.87
N LEU A 27 13.32 -6.84 30.91
CA LEU A 27 12.73 -7.66 29.86
C LEU A 27 13.83 -8.36 29.04
N PRO A 28 13.68 -9.66 28.70
CA PRO A 28 14.68 -10.40 27.94
C PRO A 28 14.98 -9.78 26.58
N ARG A 29 16.26 -9.51 26.29
CA ARG A 29 16.70 -8.89 25.02
C ARG A 29 17.31 -9.86 24.01
N TYR A 30 17.87 -10.97 24.48
CA TYR A 30 18.73 -11.83 23.65
C TYR A 30 18.31 -13.30 23.60
N ARG A 31 17.66 -13.81 24.64
CA ARG A 31 17.24 -15.22 24.73
C ARG A 31 15.80 -15.28 25.20
N MET A 32 15.06 -16.24 24.67
CA MET A 32 13.73 -16.57 25.16
C MET A 32 13.82 -17.02 26.63
N PRO A 33 12.97 -16.49 27.53
CA PRO A 33 12.97 -16.93 28.92
C PRO A 33 12.55 -18.40 29.05
N GLU A 34 13.16 -19.14 29.98
CA GLU A 34 12.90 -20.57 30.20
C GLU A 34 11.53 -20.84 30.85
N ASN A 35 10.98 -19.85 31.56
CA ASN A 35 9.75 -19.99 32.33
C ASN A 35 8.74 -18.91 31.95
N SER A 36 7.46 -19.26 32.01
CA SER A 36 6.36 -18.31 31.86
C SER A 36 6.30 -17.32 33.03
N ILE A 37 5.77 -16.13 32.76
CA ILE A 37 5.38 -15.14 33.77
C ILE A 37 3.85 -14.92 33.72
N PRO A 38 3.22 -14.39 34.78
CA PRO A 38 1.81 -14.02 34.75
C PRO A 38 1.49 -13.04 33.63
N LYS A 39 0.32 -13.21 32.99
CA LYS A 39 -0.11 -12.42 31.82
C LYS A 39 -0.22 -10.92 32.13
N GLU A 40 -0.64 -10.57 33.35
CA GLU A 40 -0.74 -9.20 33.83
C GLU A 40 0.64 -8.54 33.96
N ALA A 41 1.66 -9.30 34.37
CA ALA A 41 3.03 -8.81 34.47
C ALA A 41 3.62 -8.58 33.07
N ALA A 42 3.44 -9.53 32.15
CA ALA A 42 3.87 -9.37 30.77
C ALA A 42 3.22 -8.14 30.10
N TYR A 43 1.89 -8.00 30.24
CA TYR A 43 1.16 -6.86 29.68
C TYR A 43 1.67 -5.53 30.24
N GLN A 44 1.80 -5.41 31.56
CA GLN A 44 2.22 -4.15 32.17
C GLN A 44 3.65 -3.77 31.79
N MET A 45 4.59 -4.72 31.82
CA MET A 45 5.99 -4.45 31.51
C MET A 45 6.18 -3.99 30.05
N ILE A 46 5.48 -4.63 29.10
CA ILE A 46 5.49 -4.22 27.69
C ILE A 46 4.80 -2.86 27.53
N THR A 47 3.67 -2.64 28.20
CA THR A 47 2.94 -1.37 28.14
C THR A 47 3.79 -0.21 28.66
N ASP A 48 4.51 -0.40 29.77
CA ASP A 48 5.37 0.62 30.37
C ASP A 48 6.56 0.96 29.47
N GLU A 49 7.17 -0.03 28.81
CA GLU A 49 8.26 0.21 27.85
C GLU A 49 7.75 0.98 26.61
N LEU A 50 6.56 0.64 26.11
CA LEU A 50 5.92 1.33 24.98
C LEU A 50 5.53 2.79 25.29
N MET A 51 5.47 3.21 26.56
CA MET A 51 5.25 4.62 26.91
C MET A 51 6.43 5.52 26.50
N LEU A 52 7.58 4.94 26.17
CA LEU A 52 8.75 5.67 25.66
C LEU A 52 8.64 6.02 24.17
N ASP A 53 7.71 5.40 23.44
CA ASP A 53 7.41 5.79 22.07
C ASP A 53 6.72 7.17 22.01
N GLY A 54 6.90 7.86 20.88
CA GLY A 54 6.20 9.12 20.62
C GLY A 54 4.69 8.90 20.50
N ASN A 55 3.90 9.90 20.92
CA ASN A 55 2.45 9.87 20.72
C ASN A 55 2.12 10.00 19.21
N PRO A 56 1.50 9.00 18.55
CA PRO A 56 1.23 9.05 17.11
C PRO A 56 0.33 10.23 16.69
N ARG A 57 -0.49 10.78 17.59
CA ARG A 57 -1.33 11.95 17.31
C ARG A 57 -0.54 13.25 17.17
N LEU A 58 0.72 13.27 17.63
CA LEU A 58 1.63 14.40 17.58
C LEU A 58 2.76 14.19 16.55
N ASP A 59 2.81 13.05 15.89
CA ASP A 59 3.78 12.78 14.83
C ASP A 59 3.32 13.44 13.52
N LEU A 60 3.95 14.58 13.19
CA LEU A 60 3.70 15.34 11.97
C LEU A 60 4.61 14.92 10.80
N ALA A 61 5.49 13.93 11.00
CA ALA A 61 6.36 13.41 9.93
C ALA A 61 5.67 12.29 9.14
N SER A 62 4.80 11.52 9.78
CA SER A 62 4.10 10.40 9.15
C SER A 62 2.91 10.85 8.29
N PHE A 63 2.74 10.19 7.15
CA PHE A 63 1.54 10.31 6.31
C PHE A 63 0.44 9.31 6.69
N VAL A 64 0.71 8.43 7.65
CA VAL A 64 -0.19 7.33 8.02
C VAL A 64 -1.28 7.81 8.97
N THR A 65 -2.50 7.31 8.80
CA THR A 65 -3.61 7.61 9.70
C THR A 65 -3.34 7.10 11.11
N THR A 66 -3.48 7.97 12.11
CA THR A 66 -3.25 7.66 13.54
C THR A 66 -4.52 7.71 14.39
N TRP A 67 -5.70 7.79 13.75
CA TRP A 67 -6.99 7.76 14.42
C TRP A 67 -8.09 7.23 13.50
N MET A 68 -8.96 6.40 14.06
CA MET A 68 -10.22 5.95 13.44
C MET A 68 -11.37 6.10 14.44
N GLU A 69 -12.60 6.05 13.94
CA GLU A 69 -13.79 6.06 14.80
C GLU A 69 -13.84 4.81 15.70
N PRO A 70 -14.35 4.91 16.94
CA PRO A 70 -14.43 3.77 17.87
C PRO A 70 -15.21 2.57 17.32
N GLU A 71 -16.20 2.80 16.45
CA GLU A 71 -16.92 1.75 15.74
C GLU A 71 -16.01 0.96 14.80
N CYS A 72 -15.03 1.62 14.17
CA CYS A 72 -14.04 0.96 13.34
C CYS A 72 -12.99 0.21 14.17
N ASP A 73 -12.58 0.75 15.34
CA ASP A 73 -11.73 0.02 16.28
C ASP A 73 -12.36 -1.33 16.69
N LYS A 74 -13.68 -1.36 16.92
CA LYS A 74 -14.44 -2.59 17.21
C LYS A 74 -14.40 -3.56 16.02
N LEU A 75 -14.67 -3.10 14.81
CA LEU A 75 -14.60 -3.94 13.60
C LEU A 75 -13.22 -4.57 13.43
N ILE A 76 -12.16 -3.80 13.70
CA ILE A 76 -10.78 -4.29 13.63
C ILE A 76 -10.53 -5.38 14.69
N MET A 77 -10.92 -5.12 15.94
CA MET A 77 -10.74 -6.07 17.03
C MET A 77 -11.54 -7.37 16.81
N ASP A 78 -12.79 -7.25 16.35
CA ASP A 78 -13.69 -8.37 16.06
C ASP A 78 -13.22 -9.23 14.87
N SER A 79 -12.30 -8.70 14.04
CA SER A 79 -11.78 -9.37 12.84
C SER A 79 -10.29 -9.67 12.88
N ILE A 80 -9.61 -9.47 14.02
CA ILE A 80 -8.16 -9.62 14.14
C ILE A 80 -7.65 -11.04 13.84
N ASN A 81 -8.52 -12.04 14.00
CA ASN A 81 -8.23 -13.46 13.73
C ASN A 81 -8.62 -13.92 12.31
N LYS A 82 -9.19 -13.05 11.48
CA LYS A 82 -9.54 -13.38 10.09
C LYS A 82 -8.30 -13.27 9.21
N ASN A 83 -7.83 -14.41 8.74
CA ASN A 83 -6.73 -14.49 7.78
C ASN A 83 -7.27 -14.29 6.35
N TYR A 84 -6.86 -13.20 5.69
CA TYR A 84 -7.43 -12.79 4.40
C TYR A 84 -7.28 -13.82 3.28
N VAL A 85 -6.21 -14.61 3.28
CA VAL A 85 -5.93 -15.56 2.17
C VAL A 85 -6.86 -16.77 2.18
N ASP A 86 -7.57 -17.02 3.28
CA ASP A 86 -8.50 -18.14 3.43
C ASP A 86 -9.87 -17.75 2.81
N MET A 87 -9.92 -17.60 1.47
CA MET A 87 -11.09 -17.02 0.80
C MET A 87 -12.33 -17.92 0.84
N ASP A 88 -12.17 -19.23 1.01
CA ASP A 88 -13.27 -20.19 1.12
C ASP A 88 -13.90 -20.14 2.52
N GLU A 89 -13.07 -19.97 3.54
CA GLU A 89 -13.48 -19.83 4.93
C GLU A 89 -14.08 -18.44 5.22
N TYR A 90 -13.60 -17.40 4.54
CA TYR A 90 -14.05 -16.01 4.75
C TYR A 90 -14.53 -15.32 3.45
N PRO A 91 -15.56 -15.86 2.77
CA PRO A 91 -15.96 -15.40 1.44
C PRO A 91 -16.49 -13.96 1.45
N VAL A 92 -17.13 -13.53 2.55
CA VAL A 92 -17.60 -12.15 2.70
C VAL A 92 -16.42 -11.18 2.77
N THR A 93 -15.32 -11.56 3.43
CA THR A 93 -14.11 -10.73 3.49
C THR A 93 -13.52 -10.51 2.10
N THR A 94 -13.41 -11.57 1.31
CA THR A 94 -12.96 -11.50 -0.09
C THR A 94 -13.87 -10.61 -0.93
N GLU A 95 -15.19 -10.73 -0.73
CA GLU A 95 -16.16 -9.88 -1.40
C GLU A 95 -16.03 -8.40 -1.00
N LEU A 96 -15.77 -8.08 0.27
CA LEU A 96 -15.49 -6.70 0.68
C LEU A 96 -14.24 -6.13 0.01
N GLN A 97 -13.19 -6.95 -0.12
CA GLN A 97 -12.02 -6.57 -0.91
C GLN A 97 -12.42 -6.23 -2.34
N ASN A 98 -13.21 -7.08 -3.01
CA ASN A 98 -13.61 -6.87 -4.40
C ASN A 98 -14.40 -5.56 -4.56
N ARG A 99 -15.30 -5.27 -3.63
CA ARG A 99 -16.06 -4.02 -3.60
C ARG A 99 -15.15 -2.80 -3.42
N CYS A 100 -14.14 -2.88 -2.55
CA CYS A 100 -13.14 -1.83 -2.42
C CYS A 100 -12.37 -1.61 -3.72
N VAL A 101 -11.93 -2.68 -4.40
CA VAL A 101 -11.25 -2.57 -5.70
C VAL A 101 -12.15 -1.90 -6.74
N ASN A 102 -13.43 -2.29 -6.83
CA ASN A 102 -14.40 -1.67 -7.74
C ASN A 102 -14.58 -0.17 -7.42
N MET A 103 -14.84 0.18 -6.15
CA MET A 103 -15.02 1.57 -5.74
C MET A 103 -13.78 2.43 -6.05
N ILE A 104 -12.58 1.91 -5.80
CA ILE A 104 -11.33 2.62 -6.13
C ILE A 104 -11.15 2.75 -7.64
N ALA A 105 -11.46 1.70 -8.41
CA ALA A 105 -11.37 1.73 -9.87
C ALA A 105 -12.29 2.80 -10.47
N HIS A 106 -13.55 2.87 -10.01
CA HIS A 106 -14.48 3.94 -10.41
C HIS A 106 -14.00 5.31 -9.95
N LEU A 107 -13.47 5.43 -8.71
CA LEU A 107 -12.89 6.68 -8.21
C LEU A 107 -11.74 7.20 -9.10
N PHE A 108 -11.01 6.28 -9.75
CA PHE A 108 -9.91 6.58 -10.67
C PHE A 108 -10.34 6.56 -12.15
N ASN A 109 -11.65 6.59 -12.42
CA ASN A 109 -12.22 6.63 -13.77
C ASN A 109 -11.74 5.47 -14.67
N ALA A 110 -11.58 4.28 -14.09
CA ALA A 110 -11.25 3.08 -14.86
C ALA A 110 -12.30 2.85 -15.97
N PRO A 111 -11.91 2.40 -17.16
CA PRO A 111 -12.82 2.22 -18.29
C PRO A 111 -13.62 0.92 -18.16
N ILE A 112 -14.43 0.83 -17.11
CA ILE A 112 -15.29 -0.31 -16.76
C ILE A 112 -16.75 0.14 -16.70
N ASN A 113 -17.67 -0.78 -16.99
CA ASN A 113 -19.10 -0.52 -16.80
C ASN A 113 -19.48 -0.58 -15.30
N GLU A 114 -20.63 -0.02 -14.92
CA GLU A 114 -21.12 0.04 -13.53
C GLU A 114 -21.13 -1.33 -12.81
N ASP A 115 -21.50 -2.40 -13.52
CA ASP A 115 -21.60 -3.76 -12.95
C ASP A 115 -20.39 -4.65 -13.30
N GLU A 116 -19.33 -4.08 -13.87
CA GLU A 116 -18.15 -4.81 -14.31
C GLU A 116 -17.11 -4.90 -13.18
N LYS A 117 -16.55 -6.10 -12.97
CA LYS A 117 -15.50 -6.30 -11.97
C LYS A 117 -14.20 -5.64 -12.43
N ALA A 118 -13.68 -4.74 -11.61
CA ALA A 118 -12.38 -4.12 -11.85
C ALA A 118 -11.22 -5.11 -11.65
N ILE A 119 -10.09 -4.83 -12.28
CA ILE A 119 -8.86 -5.60 -12.14
C ILE A 119 -7.98 -4.90 -11.10
N GLY A 120 -7.82 -5.50 -9.93
CA GLY A 120 -7.05 -4.93 -8.85
C GLY A 120 -7.00 -5.83 -7.63
N VAL A 121 -6.15 -5.48 -6.67
CA VAL A 121 -5.94 -6.30 -5.48
C VAL A 121 -5.57 -5.45 -4.26
N SER A 122 -5.97 -5.93 -3.07
CA SER A 122 -5.51 -5.38 -1.80
C SER A 122 -4.08 -5.83 -1.49
N THR A 123 -3.28 -4.92 -0.98
CA THR A 123 -1.89 -5.14 -0.56
C THR A 123 -1.71 -4.65 0.87
N VAL A 124 -0.56 -4.91 1.48
CA VAL A 124 -0.25 -4.35 2.81
C VAL A 124 -0.03 -2.83 2.74
N GLY A 125 0.37 -2.31 1.57
CA GLY A 125 0.65 -0.90 1.34
C GLY A 125 1.15 -0.65 -0.07
N SER A 126 1.35 0.63 -0.42
CA SER A 126 1.85 1.00 -1.76
C SER A 126 3.15 0.31 -2.15
N SER A 127 4.03 -0.06 -1.21
CA SER A 127 5.26 -0.77 -1.54
C SER A 127 5.04 -2.13 -2.22
N GLU A 128 4.09 -2.94 -1.74
CA GLU A 128 3.75 -4.21 -2.40
C GLU A 128 3.01 -3.94 -3.72
N ALA A 129 2.04 -3.01 -3.71
CA ALA A 129 1.31 -2.60 -4.91
C ALA A 129 2.22 -2.15 -6.06
N ILE A 130 3.27 -1.38 -5.75
CA ILE A 130 4.28 -0.92 -6.71
C ILE A 130 5.09 -2.08 -7.27
N MET A 131 5.50 -3.02 -6.43
CA MET A 131 6.23 -4.21 -6.90
C MET A 131 5.36 -5.08 -7.81
N LEU A 132 4.07 -5.24 -7.50
CA LEU A 132 3.11 -5.96 -8.34
C LEU A 132 2.89 -5.25 -9.68
N ALA A 133 2.71 -3.92 -9.67
CA ALA A 133 2.60 -3.13 -10.89
C ALA A 133 3.87 -3.22 -11.74
N GLY A 134 5.04 -3.06 -11.13
CA GLY A 134 6.33 -3.18 -11.80
C GLY A 134 6.58 -4.59 -12.38
N LEU A 135 6.17 -5.65 -11.68
CA LEU A 135 6.20 -7.02 -12.21
C LEU A 135 5.31 -7.19 -13.44
N ALA A 136 4.09 -6.63 -13.41
CA ALA A 136 3.18 -6.64 -14.55
C ALA A 136 3.79 -5.91 -15.76
N PHE A 137 4.37 -4.71 -15.56
CA PHE A 137 5.06 -3.97 -16.62
C PHE A 137 6.27 -4.73 -17.17
N LYS A 138 7.16 -5.22 -16.30
CA LYS A 138 8.35 -5.97 -16.71
C LYS A 138 7.97 -7.21 -17.51
N ARG A 139 6.94 -7.95 -17.06
CA ARG A 139 6.47 -9.16 -17.74
C ARG A 139 5.85 -8.84 -19.11
N LYS A 140 4.95 -7.84 -19.16
CA LYS A 140 4.30 -7.41 -20.40
C LYS A 140 5.31 -6.93 -21.44
N TRP A 141 6.27 -6.09 -21.02
CA TRP A 141 7.39 -5.65 -21.86
C TRP A 141 8.21 -6.85 -22.35
N ALA A 142 8.60 -7.78 -21.47
CA ALA A 142 9.40 -8.94 -21.86
C ALA A 142 8.68 -9.83 -22.89
N ASN A 143 7.36 -10.02 -22.75
CA ASN A 143 6.57 -10.78 -23.71
C ASN A 143 6.54 -10.09 -25.08
N GLN A 144 6.26 -8.79 -25.12
CA GLN A 144 6.28 -8.00 -26.35
C GLN A 144 7.66 -8.04 -27.03
N ARG A 145 8.75 -7.95 -26.27
CA ARG A 145 10.12 -8.05 -26.80
C ARG A 145 10.38 -9.42 -27.42
N LYS A 146 9.95 -10.50 -26.76
CA LYS A 146 10.07 -11.88 -27.28
C LYS A 146 9.28 -12.09 -28.57
N GLU A 147 8.05 -11.60 -28.63
CA GLU A 147 7.21 -11.65 -29.84
C GLU A 147 7.86 -10.95 -31.03
N LEU A 148 8.54 -9.83 -30.76
CA LEU A 148 9.30 -9.08 -31.76
C LEU A 148 10.71 -9.63 -32.05
N GLY A 149 11.12 -10.74 -31.41
CA GLY A 149 12.46 -11.31 -31.55
C GLY A 149 13.59 -10.41 -31.05
N LYS A 150 13.30 -9.48 -30.11
CA LYS A 150 14.26 -8.52 -29.56
C LYS A 150 14.83 -8.97 -28.21
N PRO A 151 16.03 -8.50 -27.82
CA PRO A 151 16.58 -8.74 -26.48
C PRO A 151 15.68 -8.17 -25.37
N TYR A 152 15.62 -8.85 -24.22
CA TYR A 152 14.77 -8.52 -23.08
C TYR A 152 15.51 -8.63 -21.72
N ASP A 153 16.84 -8.54 -21.75
CA ASP A 153 17.74 -8.71 -20.61
C ASP A 153 18.06 -7.42 -19.84
N LYS A 154 17.71 -6.24 -20.38
CA LYS A 154 18.08 -4.93 -19.80
C LYS A 154 16.87 -3.99 -19.61
N PRO A 155 15.84 -4.38 -18.86
CA PRO A 155 14.71 -3.50 -18.60
C PRO A 155 15.15 -2.28 -17.78
N ASN A 156 14.56 -1.12 -18.06
CA ASN A 156 14.67 0.07 -17.21
C ASN A 156 13.30 0.69 -16.89
N ILE A 157 13.24 1.50 -15.85
CA ILE A 157 12.07 2.33 -15.49
C ILE A 157 12.52 3.78 -15.33
N VAL A 158 11.68 4.73 -15.77
CA VAL A 158 11.95 6.16 -15.64
C VAL A 158 11.08 6.77 -14.53
N THR A 159 11.69 7.50 -13.61
CA THR A 159 11.03 8.22 -12.50
C THR A 159 11.70 9.56 -12.24
N GLY A 160 11.11 10.40 -11.38
CA GLY A 160 11.83 11.50 -10.75
C GLY A 160 12.78 11.00 -9.66
N ALA A 161 13.79 11.79 -9.30
CA ALA A 161 14.67 11.51 -8.17
C ALA A 161 13.99 11.74 -6.79
N ASN A 162 12.77 12.29 -6.79
CA ASN A 162 11.85 12.38 -5.65
C ASN A 162 11.08 11.07 -5.36
N VAL A 163 11.44 9.98 -6.04
CA VAL A 163 10.79 8.69 -5.89
C VAL A 163 10.92 8.12 -4.47
N GLN A 164 9.89 7.42 -4.01
CA GLN A 164 9.93 6.73 -2.73
C GLN A 164 10.80 5.45 -2.85
N VAL A 165 11.51 5.11 -1.77
CA VAL A 165 12.48 3.99 -1.71
C VAL A 165 11.92 2.62 -2.17
N CYS A 166 10.61 2.42 -2.22
CA CYS A 166 9.99 1.21 -2.75
C CYS A 166 10.33 0.96 -4.23
N TRP A 167 10.51 2.01 -5.03
CA TRP A 167 10.92 1.89 -6.43
C TRP A 167 12.39 1.48 -6.55
N GLU A 168 13.28 1.99 -5.70
CA GLU A 168 14.66 1.49 -5.60
C GLU A 168 14.71 0.01 -5.19
N LYS A 169 13.85 -0.39 -4.24
CA LYS A 169 13.72 -1.80 -3.85
C LYS A 169 13.23 -2.65 -5.01
N PHE A 170 12.21 -2.19 -5.74
CA PHE A 170 11.74 -2.87 -6.95
C PHE A 170 12.88 -3.03 -7.97
N ALA A 171 13.55 -1.93 -8.32
CA ALA A 171 14.66 -1.93 -9.26
C ALA A 171 15.76 -2.92 -8.87
N ARG A 172 16.16 -2.92 -7.60
CA ARG A 172 17.22 -3.80 -7.09
C ARG A 172 16.81 -5.27 -7.02
N TYR A 173 15.62 -5.56 -6.48
CA TYR A 173 15.19 -6.95 -6.25
C TYR A 173 14.75 -7.64 -7.53
N PHE A 174 14.23 -6.88 -8.49
CA PHE A 174 13.73 -7.40 -9.76
C PHE A 174 14.63 -7.04 -10.94
N GLU A 175 15.88 -6.64 -10.71
CA GLU A 175 16.88 -6.42 -11.76
C GLU A 175 16.35 -5.52 -12.90
N VAL A 176 15.91 -4.32 -12.53
CA VAL A 176 15.49 -3.26 -13.45
C VAL A 176 16.38 -2.05 -13.20
N GLU A 177 16.93 -1.46 -14.25
CA GLU A 177 17.68 -0.21 -14.13
C GLU A 177 16.73 0.94 -13.78
N LEU A 178 17.08 1.72 -12.75
CA LEU A 178 16.31 2.90 -12.35
C LEU A 178 16.93 4.16 -12.97
N LYS A 179 16.23 4.77 -13.92
CA LYS A 179 16.61 6.04 -14.54
C LYS A 179 15.87 7.19 -13.87
N GLU A 180 16.61 8.00 -13.12
CA GLU A 180 16.03 9.10 -12.35
C GLU A 180 16.27 10.45 -13.02
N VAL A 181 15.19 11.18 -13.28
CA VAL A 181 15.24 12.61 -13.60
C VAL A 181 15.67 13.38 -12.35
N LYS A 182 16.88 13.94 -12.40
CA LYS A 182 17.45 14.67 -11.26
C LYS A 182 16.67 15.95 -10.97
N LEU A 183 16.45 16.18 -9.67
CA LEU A 183 15.83 17.41 -9.17
C LEU A 183 16.77 18.60 -9.36
N THR A 184 16.20 19.79 -9.49
CA THR A 184 16.94 21.05 -9.52
C THR A 184 16.34 22.02 -8.51
N GLU A 185 17.15 22.95 -8.00
CA GLU A 185 16.64 23.98 -7.09
C GLU A 185 15.46 24.73 -7.73
N GLY A 186 14.34 24.82 -6.99
CA GLY A 186 13.09 25.39 -7.49
C GLY A 186 12.21 24.46 -8.34
N TYR A 187 12.63 23.21 -8.59
CA TYR A 187 11.86 22.20 -9.33
C TYR A 187 12.08 20.81 -8.70
N TYR A 188 11.18 20.43 -7.77
CA TYR A 188 11.35 19.29 -6.86
C TYR A 188 10.48 18.07 -7.21
N VAL A 189 9.95 18.06 -8.43
CA VAL A 189 9.17 16.99 -9.04
C VAL A 189 9.84 16.52 -10.33
N MET A 190 9.43 15.37 -10.87
CA MET A 190 9.89 14.92 -12.18
C MET A 190 9.47 15.89 -13.29
N ASP A 191 10.44 16.39 -14.07
CA ASP A 191 10.19 17.16 -15.29
C ASP A 191 9.69 16.22 -16.40
N PRO A 192 8.44 16.36 -16.91
CA PRO A 192 7.90 15.48 -17.93
C PRO A 192 8.72 15.43 -19.21
N LEU A 193 9.35 16.55 -19.64
CA LEU A 193 10.15 16.58 -20.85
C LEU A 193 11.41 15.72 -20.70
N LYS A 194 12.15 15.91 -19.60
CA LYS A 194 13.36 15.12 -19.31
C LYS A 194 13.04 13.65 -19.08
N ALA A 195 11.90 13.34 -18.45
CA ALA A 195 11.45 11.96 -18.30
C ALA A 195 11.26 11.30 -19.67
N VAL A 196 10.55 11.98 -20.58
CA VAL A 196 10.34 11.48 -21.94
C VAL A 196 11.64 11.37 -22.72
N GLU A 197 12.61 12.27 -22.54
CA GLU A 197 13.95 12.15 -23.15
C GLU A 197 14.69 10.86 -22.72
N MET A 198 14.57 10.45 -21.45
CA MET A 198 15.24 9.25 -20.91
C MET A 198 14.65 7.91 -21.37
N VAL A 199 13.43 7.93 -21.92
CA VAL A 199 12.72 6.74 -22.40
C VAL A 199 13.41 6.14 -23.63
N ASP A 200 13.58 4.82 -23.63
CA ASP A 200 14.11 4.01 -24.72
C ASP A 200 13.25 2.74 -24.94
N GLU A 201 13.64 1.89 -25.89
CA GLU A 201 12.92 0.66 -26.21
C GLU A 201 12.95 -0.42 -25.11
N ASN A 202 13.74 -0.20 -24.06
CA ASN A 202 13.86 -1.08 -22.90
C ASN A 202 13.10 -0.54 -21.68
N THR A 203 12.46 0.62 -21.81
CA THR A 203 11.67 1.24 -20.74
C THR A 203 10.37 0.47 -20.54
N ILE A 204 10.17 -0.11 -19.36
CA ILE A 204 9.00 -0.92 -19.03
C ILE A 204 7.77 -0.06 -18.69
N CYS A 205 8.02 1.11 -18.09
CA CYS A 205 7.04 2.18 -17.86
C CYS A 205 7.76 3.47 -17.42
N VAL A 206 7.01 4.57 -17.40
CA VAL A 206 7.35 5.78 -16.66
C VAL A 206 6.45 5.85 -15.43
N ALA A 207 7.02 5.98 -14.23
CA ALA A 207 6.25 6.09 -13.00
C ALA A 207 6.21 7.55 -12.51
N ALA A 208 5.03 8.15 -12.59
CA ALA A 208 4.75 9.49 -12.10
C ALA A 208 4.16 9.45 -10.69
N ILE A 209 4.44 10.48 -9.88
CA ILE A 209 4.08 10.53 -8.46
C ILE A 209 2.99 11.57 -8.23
N LEU A 210 1.82 11.12 -7.81
CA LEU A 210 0.74 12.01 -7.41
C LEU A 210 0.81 12.25 -5.90
N GLY A 211 1.65 13.21 -5.51
CA GLY A 211 1.89 13.60 -4.12
C GLY A 211 3.26 13.16 -3.64
N SER A 212 4.29 13.91 -4.05
CA SER A 212 5.68 13.70 -3.66
C SER A 212 5.84 13.61 -2.14
N THR A 213 6.59 12.63 -1.66
CA THR A 213 6.87 12.51 -0.21
C THR A 213 7.79 13.61 0.31
N LEU A 214 8.48 14.33 -0.59
CA LEU A 214 9.38 15.42 -0.24
C LEU A 214 8.64 16.75 -0.04
N THR A 215 7.67 17.04 -0.91
CA THR A 215 7.04 18.38 -1.01
C THR A 215 5.52 18.37 -0.99
N GLY A 216 4.88 17.20 -1.11
CA GLY A 216 3.43 17.07 -1.28
C GLY A 216 2.92 17.44 -2.68
N GLU A 217 3.79 17.87 -3.58
CA GLU A 217 3.43 18.34 -4.93
C GLU A 217 2.98 17.19 -5.84
N TYR A 218 2.05 17.48 -6.76
CA TYR A 218 1.60 16.57 -7.80
C TYR A 218 2.45 16.73 -9.05
N GLU A 219 2.97 15.63 -9.59
CA GLU A 219 3.60 15.63 -10.91
C GLU A 219 2.55 15.82 -12.01
N ASP A 220 2.92 16.49 -13.11
CA ASP A 220 2.02 16.73 -14.25
C ASP A 220 1.88 15.48 -15.13
N VAL A 221 1.04 14.54 -14.65
CA VAL A 221 0.76 13.27 -15.34
C VAL A 221 0.11 13.51 -16.71
N LYS A 222 -0.67 14.58 -16.87
CA LYS A 222 -1.33 14.92 -18.14
C LYS A 222 -0.32 15.34 -19.19
N LEU A 223 0.60 16.23 -18.84
CA LEU A 223 1.69 16.63 -19.74
C LEU A 223 2.59 15.44 -20.09
N LEU A 224 2.95 14.62 -19.09
CA LEU A 224 3.72 13.39 -19.31
C LEU A 224 3.01 12.44 -20.30
N ASN A 225 1.70 12.23 -20.12
CA ASN A 225 0.90 11.42 -21.04
C ASN A 225 0.94 11.97 -22.47
N SER A 226 0.71 13.26 -22.67
CA SER A 226 0.72 13.87 -24.00
C SER A 226 2.07 13.71 -24.71
N LEU A 227 3.17 14.00 -24.01
CA LEU A 227 4.53 13.87 -24.56
C LEU A 227 4.89 12.41 -24.87
N LEU A 228 4.47 11.47 -24.01
CA LEU A 228 4.67 10.04 -24.28
C LEU A 228 3.80 9.53 -25.43
N VAL A 229 2.60 10.07 -25.64
CA VAL A 229 1.77 9.72 -26.82
C VAL A 229 2.51 10.12 -28.09
N GLU A 230 3.05 11.34 -28.16
CA GLU A 230 3.87 11.80 -29.30
C GLU A 230 5.07 10.89 -29.51
N LYS A 231 5.87 10.63 -28.47
CA LYS A 231 7.04 9.74 -28.56
C LYS A 231 6.66 8.31 -28.95
N ASN A 232 5.53 7.79 -28.47
CA ASN A 232 5.06 6.45 -28.83
C ASN A 232 4.62 6.37 -30.29
N ASN A 233 4.00 7.43 -30.83
CA ASN A 233 3.64 7.51 -32.25
C ASN A 233 4.88 7.53 -33.16
N GLU A 234 5.96 8.17 -32.74
CA GLU A 234 7.23 8.23 -33.48
C GLU A 234 8.02 6.92 -33.42
N THR A 235 8.08 6.31 -32.24
CA THR A 235 8.98 5.18 -31.96
C THR A 235 8.33 3.81 -32.07
N GLY A 236 7.01 3.74 -31.91
CA GLY A 236 6.24 2.49 -31.84
C GLY A 236 6.49 1.65 -30.58
N TRP A 237 7.15 2.19 -29.55
CA TRP A 237 7.51 1.42 -28.34
C TRP A 237 6.32 1.17 -27.40
N ASN A 238 5.28 2.01 -27.44
CA ASN A 238 4.09 1.91 -26.59
C ASN A 238 4.39 1.91 -25.09
N VAL A 239 5.30 2.77 -24.63
CA VAL A 239 5.70 2.89 -23.23
C VAL A 239 4.53 3.41 -22.38
N PRO A 240 4.13 2.68 -21.32
CA PRO A 240 3.00 3.05 -20.47
C PRO A 240 3.40 3.93 -19.28
N ILE A 241 2.40 4.48 -18.59
CA ILE A 241 2.50 5.20 -17.33
C ILE A 241 1.95 4.35 -16.19
N HIS A 242 2.68 4.34 -15.08
CA HIS A 242 2.16 4.01 -13.76
C HIS A 242 2.02 5.29 -12.94
N VAL A 243 0.94 5.42 -12.16
CA VAL A 243 0.82 6.54 -11.21
C VAL A 243 0.97 6.02 -9.79
N ASP A 244 2.05 6.43 -9.13
CA ASP A 244 2.21 6.28 -7.69
C ASP A 244 1.37 7.34 -6.98
N ALA A 245 0.10 7.02 -6.76
CA ALA A 245 -0.85 7.85 -6.06
C ALA A 245 -0.96 7.46 -4.58
N ALA A 246 0.13 7.01 -3.94
CA ALA A 246 0.13 6.50 -2.57
C ALA A 246 -0.62 7.42 -1.60
N SER A 247 -0.38 8.74 -1.69
CA SER A 247 -1.09 9.77 -0.94
C SER A 247 -2.21 10.41 -1.77
N GLY A 248 -1.86 11.00 -2.92
CA GLY A 248 -2.77 11.82 -3.72
C GLY A 248 -3.99 11.08 -4.25
N GLY A 249 -3.96 9.74 -4.32
CA GLY A 249 -5.07 8.93 -4.83
C GLY A 249 -6.34 9.05 -4.01
N PHE A 250 -6.26 9.29 -2.70
CA PHE A 250 -7.44 9.58 -1.86
C PHE A 250 -7.64 11.07 -1.57
N ILE A 251 -6.93 11.96 -2.26
CA ILE A 251 -7.10 13.43 -2.12
C ILE A 251 -7.64 14.03 -3.42
N ALA A 252 -6.93 13.82 -4.54
CA ALA A 252 -7.21 14.47 -5.80
C ALA A 252 -8.64 14.24 -6.30
N PRO A 253 -9.24 13.02 -6.22
CA PRO A 253 -10.63 12.81 -6.64
C PRO A 253 -11.65 13.69 -5.91
N PHE A 254 -11.37 14.08 -4.67
CA PHE A 254 -12.31 14.81 -3.82
C PHE A 254 -12.07 16.33 -3.82
N LEU A 255 -10.81 16.75 -3.89
CA LEU A 255 -10.45 18.17 -3.87
C LEU A 255 -10.25 18.79 -5.25
N HIS A 256 -9.86 17.98 -6.23
CA HIS A 256 -9.47 18.39 -7.58
C HIS A 256 -10.04 17.42 -8.64
N PRO A 257 -11.36 17.16 -8.66
CA PRO A 257 -11.95 16.19 -9.59
C PRO A 257 -11.69 16.53 -11.07
N GLU A 258 -11.48 17.81 -11.39
CA GLU A 258 -11.13 18.29 -12.72
C GLU A 258 -9.70 17.95 -13.15
N LEU A 259 -8.80 17.65 -12.20
CA LEU A 259 -7.43 17.26 -12.51
C LEU A 259 -7.44 15.90 -13.19
N GLU A 260 -6.96 15.83 -14.43
CA GLU A 260 -6.78 14.57 -15.15
C GLU A 260 -5.41 13.99 -14.83
N TRP A 261 -5.40 12.92 -14.04
CA TRP A 261 -4.18 12.21 -13.63
C TRP A 261 -4.32 10.69 -13.67
N ASP A 262 -5.56 10.20 -13.77
CA ASP A 262 -5.95 8.80 -13.57
C ASP A 262 -6.21 8.08 -14.90
N PHE A 263 -7.07 7.06 -14.92
CA PHE A 263 -7.36 6.27 -16.12
C PHE A 263 -8.08 7.05 -17.23
N ARG A 264 -8.50 8.30 -17.01
CA ARG A 264 -8.86 9.23 -18.09
C ARG A 264 -7.71 9.42 -19.09
N LEU A 265 -6.46 9.33 -18.62
CA LEU A 265 -5.26 9.40 -19.46
C LEU A 265 -4.97 8.02 -20.08
N PRO A 266 -4.88 7.89 -21.42
CA PRO A 266 -4.84 6.59 -22.10
C PRO A 266 -3.57 5.77 -21.84
N LEU A 267 -2.44 6.43 -21.53
CA LEU A 267 -1.20 5.73 -21.21
C LEU A 267 -1.11 5.29 -19.75
N VAL A 268 -1.99 5.75 -18.86
CA VAL A 268 -2.05 5.25 -17.48
C VAL A 268 -2.63 3.84 -17.49
N LYS A 269 -1.80 2.85 -17.16
CA LYS A 269 -2.14 1.41 -17.21
C LYS A 269 -2.33 0.77 -15.84
N SER A 270 -1.76 1.36 -14.80
CA SER A 270 -2.03 0.98 -13.41
C SER A 270 -1.78 2.12 -12.44
N ILE A 271 -2.46 2.08 -11.30
CA ILE A 271 -2.39 3.10 -10.25
C ILE A 271 -2.32 2.38 -8.90
N ASN A 272 -1.38 2.78 -8.04
CA ASN A 272 -1.39 2.36 -6.64
C ASN A 272 -1.92 3.45 -5.72
N VAL A 273 -2.50 3.05 -4.57
CA VAL A 273 -2.87 3.99 -3.50
C VAL A 273 -2.72 3.33 -2.12
N SER A 274 -2.27 4.08 -1.11
CA SER A 274 -2.19 3.58 0.27
C SER A 274 -3.47 3.95 1.02
N GLY A 275 -4.32 2.94 1.28
CA GLY A 275 -5.50 3.11 2.12
C GLY A 275 -5.16 3.63 3.51
N HIS A 276 -4.00 3.23 4.04
CA HIS A 276 -3.56 3.67 5.34
C HIS A 276 -2.93 5.07 5.41
N LYS A 277 -2.81 5.77 4.28
CA LYS A 277 -2.44 7.20 4.26
C LYS A 277 -3.71 8.04 4.32
N TYR A 278 -4.07 8.66 3.21
CA TYR A 278 -5.29 9.44 3.06
C TYR A 278 -6.52 8.58 2.73
N GLY A 279 -6.43 7.25 2.71
CA GLY A 279 -7.63 6.39 2.67
C GLY A 279 -8.31 6.22 4.04
N LEU A 280 -7.77 6.87 5.07
CA LEU A 280 -8.33 6.97 6.43
C LEU A 280 -8.39 5.64 7.20
N VAL A 281 -7.45 4.73 6.97
CA VAL A 281 -7.34 3.45 7.70
C VAL A 281 -6.03 3.37 8.47
N TYR A 282 -5.98 2.66 9.60
CA TYR A 282 -4.70 2.34 10.26
C TYR A 282 -3.72 1.59 9.34
N PRO A 283 -2.40 1.62 9.62
CA PRO A 283 -1.39 0.95 8.82
C PRO A 283 -1.70 -0.54 8.58
N GLY A 284 -1.51 -0.98 7.34
CA GLY A 284 -1.71 -2.37 6.92
C GLY A 284 -2.55 -2.60 5.65
N VAL A 285 -3.04 -1.55 4.98
CA VAL A 285 -3.74 -1.69 3.69
C VAL A 285 -3.27 -0.71 2.61
N GLY A 286 -3.07 -1.24 1.40
CA GLY A 286 -2.87 -0.52 0.15
C GLY A 286 -3.61 -1.20 -0.99
N TRP A 287 -3.58 -0.60 -2.17
CA TRP A 287 -4.34 -1.02 -3.33
C TRP A 287 -3.55 -0.79 -4.60
N VAL A 288 -3.72 -1.68 -5.58
CA VAL A 288 -3.32 -1.47 -6.96
C VAL A 288 -4.49 -1.83 -7.87
N VAL A 289 -4.73 -0.99 -8.87
CA VAL A 289 -5.73 -1.20 -9.91
C VAL A 289 -5.04 -1.15 -11.26
N TRP A 290 -5.42 -2.04 -12.16
CA TRP A 290 -5.01 -2.04 -13.56
C TRP A 290 -6.16 -1.54 -14.44
N ARG A 291 -5.81 -0.84 -15.52
CA ARG A 291 -6.78 -0.24 -16.43
C ARG A 291 -7.65 -1.29 -17.11
N SER A 292 -7.05 -2.39 -17.57
CA SER A 292 -7.75 -3.52 -18.18
C SER A 292 -7.06 -4.84 -17.85
N LYS A 293 -7.72 -5.96 -18.21
CA LYS A 293 -7.15 -7.30 -18.07
C LYS A 293 -5.81 -7.45 -18.81
N ASP A 294 -5.65 -6.81 -19.96
CA ASP A 294 -4.43 -6.88 -20.77
C ASP A 294 -3.21 -6.21 -20.10
N ASP A 295 -3.44 -5.39 -19.07
CA ASP A 295 -2.36 -4.75 -18.30
C ASP A 295 -1.86 -5.61 -17.13
N LEU A 296 -2.50 -6.77 -16.89
CA LEU A 296 -2.06 -7.77 -15.92
C LEU A 296 -1.82 -9.13 -16.63
N PRO A 297 -0.55 -9.47 -16.95
CA PRO A 297 -0.23 -10.74 -17.60
C PRO A 297 -0.72 -11.95 -16.79
N GLU A 298 -1.50 -12.83 -17.43
CA GLU A 298 -2.18 -13.97 -16.79
C GLU A 298 -1.19 -14.94 -16.14
N GLU A 299 0.02 -15.09 -16.68
CA GLU A 299 1.07 -15.95 -16.12
C GLU A 299 1.65 -15.46 -14.78
N LEU A 300 1.27 -14.25 -14.33
CA LEU A 300 1.58 -13.77 -12.99
C LEU A 300 0.50 -14.13 -11.97
N ILE A 301 -0.68 -14.55 -12.41
CA ILE A 301 -1.81 -14.92 -11.56
C ILE A 301 -1.67 -16.38 -11.14
N PHE A 302 -1.65 -16.61 -9.83
CA PHE A 302 -1.64 -17.95 -9.25
C PHE A 302 -3.06 -18.38 -8.89
N HIS A 303 -3.36 -19.64 -9.20
CA HIS A 303 -4.64 -20.29 -8.93
C HIS A 303 -4.45 -21.30 -7.80
N ILE A 304 -4.93 -20.97 -6.61
CA ILE A 304 -4.80 -21.79 -5.40
C ILE A 304 -6.10 -22.55 -5.17
N ASN A 305 -6.02 -23.84 -4.86
CA ASN A 305 -7.20 -24.69 -4.66
C ASN A 305 -7.14 -25.57 -3.39
N TYR A 306 -6.06 -25.51 -2.59
CA TYR A 306 -5.91 -26.39 -1.43
C TYR A 306 -6.75 -25.97 -0.22
N LEU A 307 -7.33 -24.76 -0.25
CA LEU A 307 -8.25 -24.23 0.77
C LEU A 307 -9.72 -24.42 0.38
N GLY A 308 -10.04 -25.13 -0.70
CA GLY A 308 -11.41 -25.44 -1.10
C GLY A 308 -11.63 -25.21 -2.59
N THR A 309 -11.84 -23.95 -2.98
CA THR A 309 -12.16 -23.52 -4.35
C THR A 309 -10.97 -22.84 -5.06
N ASP A 310 -11.04 -22.71 -6.38
CA ASP A 310 -10.02 -22.01 -7.18
C ASP A 310 -10.02 -20.50 -6.90
N GLN A 311 -8.87 -19.98 -6.48
CA GLN A 311 -8.71 -18.60 -6.04
C GLN A 311 -7.59 -17.90 -6.83
N PRO A 312 -7.92 -16.92 -7.69
CA PRO A 312 -6.91 -16.15 -8.40
C PRO A 312 -6.23 -15.17 -7.45
N THR A 313 -4.91 -15.25 -7.34
CA THR A 313 -4.10 -14.42 -6.45
C THR A 313 -2.91 -13.83 -7.18
N PHE A 314 -2.66 -12.54 -6.94
CA PHE A 314 -1.46 -11.85 -7.39
C PHE A 314 -0.96 -10.93 -6.29
N THR A 315 -0.26 -11.51 -5.32
CA THR A 315 0.27 -10.84 -4.13
C THR A 315 1.67 -11.37 -3.80
N LEU A 316 2.48 -10.57 -3.11
CA LEU A 316 3.77 -11.03 -2.59
C LEU A 316 3.60 -11.67 -1.20
N ASN A 317 2.60 -11.24 -0.46
CA ASN A 317 2.21 -11.85 0.81
C ASN A 317 1.26 -13.04 0.60
N PHE A 318 1.18 -13.89 1.63
CA PHE A 318 0.22 -14.98 1.73
C PHE A 318 -0.75 -14.70 2.89
N SER A 319 -0.55 -15.33 4.06
CA SER A 319 -1.35 -15.05 5.26
C SER A 319 -1.14 -13.62 5.76
N LYS A 320 -2.25 -12.92 5.99
CA LYS A 320 -2.27 -11.57 6.58
C LYS A 320 -3.63 -11.27 7.22
N GLY A 321 -3.67 -10.31 8.15
CA GLY A 321 -4.93 -9.86 8.74
C GLY A 321 -5.86 -9.24 7.70
N ALA A 322 -7.17 -9.49 7.83
CA ALA A 322 -8.20 -8.90 6.98
C ALA A 322 -8.84 -7.63 7.55
N SER A 323 -8.49 -7.25 8.78
CA SER A 323 -9.15 -6.17 9.52
C SER A 323 -9.04 -4.82 8.81
N GLN A 324 -7.90 -4.49 8.21
CA GLN A 324 -7.74 -3.23 7.47
C GLN A 324 -8.54 -3.18 6.16
N ILE A 325 -8.83 -4.32 5.53
CA ILE A 325 -9.70 -4.37 4.34
C ILE A 325 -11.15 -4.08 4.75
N ILE A 326 -11.60 -4.71 5.83
CA ILE A 326 -12.93 -4.48 6.42
C ILE A 326 -13.07 -3.01 6.85
N ALA A 327 -12.04 -2.47 7.50
CA ALA A 327 -11.98 -1.07 7.91
C ALA A 327 -11.99 -0.11 6.70
N GLN A 328 -11.29 -0.43 5.61
CA GLN A 328 -11.35 0.38 4.38
C GLN A 328 -12.76 0.42 3.81
N TYR A 329 -13.44 -0.73 3.75
CA TYR A 329 -14.82 -0.80 3.29
C TYR A 329 -15.74 0.04 4.18
N TYR A 330 -15.59 -0.05 5.51
CA TYR A 330 -16.29 0.80 6.47
C TYR A 330 -16.11 2.29 6.14
N GLN A 331 -14.88 2.77 5.99
CA GLN A 331 -14.62 4.19 5.67
C GLN A 331 -15.32 4.61 4.37
N MET A 332 -15.25 3.78 3.32
CA MET A 332 -15.84 4.08 2.02
C MET A 332 -17.37 4.22 2.10
N ILE A 333 -18.06 3.31 2.79
CA ILE A 333 -19.53 3.35 2.86
C ILE A 333 -20.06 4.30 3.94
N ARG A 334 -19.29 4.54 5.01
CA ARG A 334 -19.70 5.42 6.11
C ARG A 334 -19.50 6.89 5.77
N LEU A 335 -18.42 7.23 5.05
CA LEU A 335 -18.14 8.61 4.65
C LEU A 335 -18.72 8.93 3.28
N GLY A 336 -18.67 7.98 2.34
CA GLY A 336 -18.99 8.23 0.94
C GLY A 336 -18.14 9.36 0.36
N PHE A 337 -18.59 9.93 -0.76
CA PHE A 337 -17.87 11.03 -1.40
C PHE A 337 -17.98 12.36 -0.62
N GLU A 338 -19.13 12.61 0.01
CA GLU A 338 -19.46 13.87 0.67
C GLU A 338 -18.59 14.13 1.92
N ASP A 339 -18.62 13.22 2.90
CA ASP A 339 -17.85 13.41 4.15
C ASP A 339 -16.35 13.27 3.91
N THR A 340 -15.95 12.44 2.94
CA THR A 340 -14.53 12.35 2.53
C THR A 340 -14.06 13.69 1.96
N SER A 341 -14.84 14.31 1.05
CA SER A 341 -14.53 15.64 0.52
C SER A 341 -14.49 16.71 1.61
N THR A 342 -15.43 16.65 2.56
CA THR A 342 -15.47 17.59 3.69
C THR A 342 -14.24 17.46 4.58
N SER A 343 -13.83 16.22 4.89
CA SER A 343 -12.62 15.94 5.68
C SER A 343 -11.37 16.55 5.02
N TRP A 344 -11.22 16.41 3.70
CA TRP A 344 -10.07 16.98 2.99
C TRP A 344 -10.11 18.50 2.87
N ARG A 345 -11.29 19.10 2.74
CA ARG A 345 -11.43 20.57 2.76
C ARG A 345 -11.00 21.15 4.10
N ILE A 346 -11.37 20.50 5.20
CA ILE A 346 -10.94 20.89 6.55
C ILE A 346 -9.42 20.75 6.68
N ALA A 347 -8.84 19.62 6.27
CA ALA A 347 -7.39 19.40 6.33
C ALA A 347 -6.61 20.46 5.53
N ARG A 348 -7.09 20.85 4.35
CA ARG A 348 -6.47 21.91 3.53
C ARG A 348 -6.52 23.29 4.20
N GLN A 349 -7.58 23.60 4.94
CA GLN A 349 -7.72 24.88 5.65
C GLN A 349 -6.83 25.00 6.89
N MET A 350 -6.39 23.87 7.45
CA MET A 350 -5.52 23.84 8.64
C MET A 350 -4.03 24.04 8.32
N GLN A 351 -3.63 24.11 7.04
CA GLN A 351 -2.26 24.46 6.68
C GLN A 351 -2.02 25.96 6.95
N PRO A 352 -1.04 26.33 7.80
CA PRO A 352 -0.70 27.74 8.00
C PRO A 352 -0.24 28.36 6.68
N CYS A 353 -0.67 29.61 6.43
CA CYS A 353 -0.34 30.38 5.23
C CYS A 353 1.16 30.51 4.97
#